data_AF-A0A1G2ZML6-F1
#
_entry.id   AF-A0A1G2ZML6-F1
#
_cell.length_a   1.000
_cell.length_b   1.000
_cell.length_c   1.000
_cell.angle_alpha   90.00
_cell.angle_beta   90.00
_cell.angle_gamma   90.00
#
_symmetry.space_group_name_H-M   'P 1'
#
loop_
_entity.id
_entity.type
_entity.pdbx_description
1 polymer ?
#
loop_
_entity_poly.entity_id
_entity_poly.type
_entity_poly.pdbx_seq_one_letter_code
_entity_poly.pdbx_strand_id
1 'polypeptide(L)' 'MRTYRVQATLSDDGTLTLQEIPFRAGERVEVVLRRREPQQAADARYPLHGKPIQYVDPLQSVAEDEWEAPR' A
#
# COMPACT_ATOMS: atom_id res chain seq x y z
N MET A 1 19.58 15.98 6.78
CA MET A 1 20.06 14.72 6.16
C MET A 1 19.08 14.36 5.05
N ARG A 2 19.54 14.16 3.80
CA ARG A 2 18.66 13.82 2.66
C ARG A 2 18.80 12.33 2.39
N THR A 3 17.71 11.58 2.53
CA THR A 3 17.72 10.12 2.36
C THR A 3 17.24 9.77 0.96
N TYR A 4 18.07 9.05 0.21
CA TYR A 4 17.67 8.49 -1.08
C TYR A 4 17.27 7.02 -0.88
N ARG A 5 16.08 6.64 -1.35
CA ARG A 5 15.57 5.27 -1.20
C ARG A 5 15.54 4.60 -2.56
N VAL A 6 16.33 3.54 -2.72
CA VAL A 6 16.29 2.65 -3.88
C VAL A 6 15.68 1.32 -3.44
N GLN A 7 14.81 0.75 -4.27
CA GLN A 7 14.37 -0.63 -4.10
C GLN A 7 15.28 -1.50 -4.96
N ALA A 8 15.94 -2.47 -4.32
CA ALA A 8 16.77 -3.45 -5.00
C ALA A 8 16.43 -4.84 -4.44
N THR A 9 16.40 -5.82 -5.33
CA THR A 9 16.22 -7.23 -4.98
C THR A 9 17.60 -7.83 -4.76
N LEU A 10 17.77 -8.53 -3.65
CA LEU A 10 19.00 -9.29 -3.40
C LEU A 10 19.06 -10.45 -4.40
N SER A 11 20.17 -10.60 -5.11
CA SER A 11 20.38 -11.77 -5.97
C SER A 11 20.65 -13.03 -5.14
N ASP A 12 20.51 -14.20 -5.76
CA ASP A 12 20.60 -15.50 -5.07
C ASP A 12 21.98 -15.75 -4.43
N ASP A 13 23.02 -15.10 -4.95
CA ASP A 13 24.39 -15.11 -4.42
C ASP A 13 24.60 -14.16 -3.23
N GLY A 14 23.56 -13.42 -2.83
CA GLY A 14 23.64 -12.45 -1.74
C GLY A 14 24.22 -11.09 -2.15
N THR A 15 24.39 -10.84 -3.44
CA THR A 15 24.90 -9.55 -3.95
C THR A 15 23.75 -8.52 -4.07
N LEU A 16 24.06 -7.26 -3.78
CA LEU A 16 23.16 -6.14 -4.02
C LEU A 16 23.86 -5.10 -4.89
N THR A 17 23.34 -4.86 -6.10
CA THR A 17 23.88 -3.83 -7.00
C THR A 17 22.97 -2.61 -6.98
N LEU A 18 23.52 -1.46 -6.55
CA LEU A 18 22.85 -0.16 -6.61
C LEU A 18 23.34 0.58 -7.87
N GLN A 19 22.43 0.85 -8.80
CA GLN A 19 22.73 1.55 -10.05
C GLN A 19 22.02 2.91 -10.07
N GLU A 20 22.55 3.84 -10.88
CA GLU A 20 21.94 5.16 -11.14
C GLU A 20 21.66 6.00 -9.88
N ILE A 21 22.51 5.86 -8.86
CA ILE A 21 22.40 6.66 -7.63
C ILE A 21 22.86 8.11 -7.89
N PRO A 22 22.17 9.13 -7.34
CA PRO A 22 22.45 10.54 -7.62
C PRO A 22 23.63 11.08 -6.77
N PHE A 23 24.68 10.28 -6.61
CA PHE A 23 25.90 10.64 -5.87
C PHE A 23 27.08 10.75 -6.83
N ARG A 24 28.04 11.60 -6.46
CA ARG A 24 29.24 11.79 -7.29
C ARG A 24 30.35 10.84 -6.87
N ALA A 25 31.26 10.55 -7.80
CA ALA A 25 32.46 9.79 -7.49
C ALA A 25 33.28 10.49 -6.38
N GLY A 26 33.71 9.71 -5.39
CA GLY A 26 34.47 10.20 -4.23
C GLY A 26 33.61 10.75 -3.07
N GLU A 27 32.29 10.80 -3.23
CA GLU A 27 31.38 11.20 -2.15
C GLU A 27 31.26 10.07 -1.11
N ARG A 28 31.37 10.43 0.18
CA ARG A 28 31.18 9.47 1.27
C ARG A 28 29.69 9.31 1.52
N VAL A 29 29.17 8.10 1.31
CA VAL A 29 27.76 7.76 1.51
C VAL A 29 27.60 6.72 2.61
N GLU A 30 26.49 6.79 3.33
CA GLU A 30 26.06 5.76 4.28
C GLU A 30 24.95 4.92 3.64
N VAL A 31 25.05 3.60 3.74
CA VAL A 31 24.07 2.67 3.19
C VAL A 31 23.39 1.93 4.32
N VAL A 32 22.06 2.06 4.43
CA VAL A 32 21.25 1.38 5.44
C VAL A 32 20.34 0.37 4.77
N LEU A 33 20.56 -0.91 5.07
CA LEU A 33 19.77 -2.02 4.56
C LEU A 33 18.70 -2.40 5.59
N ARG A 34 17.44 -2.50 5.16
CA ARG A 34 16.34 -3.00 5.98
C ARG A 34 15.56 -4.04 5.19
N ARG A 35 15.29 -5.18 5.81
CA ARG A 35 14.39 -6.17 5.23
C ARG A 35 13.02 -5.53 5.05
N ARG A 36 12.48 -5.56 3.84
CA ARG A 36 11.09 -5.16 3.60
C ARG A 36 10.21 -6.28 4.15
N GLU A 37 9.42 -5.98 5.16
CA GLU A 37 8.32 -6.86 5.54
C GLU A 37 7.38 -6.96 4.34
N PRO A 38 6.90 -8.17 3.98
CA PRO A 38 5.87 -8.29 2.97
C PRO A 38 4.72 -7.40 3.40
N GLN A 39 4.47 -6.36 2.62
CA GLN A 39 3.34 -5.49 2.83
C GLN A 39 2.13 -6.41 2.68
N GLN A 40 1.47 -6.73 3.80
CA GLN A 40 0.25 -7.51 3.78
C GLN A 40 -0.61 -6.93 2.66
N ALA A 41 -1.00 -7.81 1.72
CA ALA A 41 -1.80 -7.42 0.59
C ALA A 41 -2.90 -6.49 1.09
N ALA A 42 -3.08 -5.35 0.43
CA ALA A 42 -4.06 -4.36 0.81
C ALA A 42 -5.51 -4.92 0.80
N ASP A 43 -5.69 -6.17 0.41
CA ASP A 43 -6.92 -6.97 0.52
C ASP A 43 -7.55 -6.96 1.91
N ALA A 44 -6.76 -6.87 2.99
CA ALA A 44 -7.32 -6.73 4.33
C ALA A 44 -7.90 -5.33 4.61
N ARG A 45 -7.44 -4.30 3.90
CA ARG A 45 -7.89 -2.90 4.13
C ARG A 45 -9.19 -2.57 3.39
N TYR A 46 -9.47 -3.24 2.27
CA TYR A 46 -10.65 -2.97 1.45
C TYR A 46 -11.33 -4.28 1.02
N PRO A 47 -12.08 -4.95 1.92
CA PRO A 47 -12.66 -6.28 1.67
C PRO A 47 -13.69 -6.34 0.53
N LEU A 48 -14.14 -5.16 0.08
CA LEU A 48 -15.11 -4.99 -1.01
C LEU A 48 -14.46 -4.55 -2.34
N HIS A 49 -13.15 -4.27 -2.36
CA HIS A 49 -12.46 -3.84 -3.58
C HIS A 49 -12.50 -4.94 -4.65
N GLY A 50 -12.98 -4.61 -5.85
CA GLY A 50 -13.11 -5.55 -6.96
C GLY A 50 -14.31 -6.49 -6.89
N LYS A 51 -15.15 -6.41 -5.85
CA LYS A 51 -16.41 -7.15 -5.79
C LYS A 51 -17.53 -6.31 -6.42
N PRO A 52 -18.27 -6.84 -7.41
CA PRO A 52 -19.43 -6.14 -7.94
C PRO A 52 -20.51 -6.08 -6.86
N ILE A 53 -20.95 -4.86 -6.51
CA ILE A 53 -22.04 -4.62 -5.57
C ILE A 53 -23.23 -4.09 -6.37
N GLN A 54 -24.37 -4.75 -6.25
CA GLN A 54 -25.62 -4.30 -6.82
C GLN A 54 -26.50 -3.72 -5.72
N TYR A 55 -26.92 -2.48 -5.90
CA TYR A 55 -27.94 -1.87 -5.06
C TYR A 55 -29.31 -2.18 -5.66
N VAL A 56 -30.17 -2.81 -4.87
CA VAL A 56 -31.57 -3.01 -5.24
C VAL A 56 -32.34 -1.78 -4.79
N ASP A 57 -32.87 -1.04 -5.77
CA ASP A 57 -33.66 0.19 -5.59
C ASP A 57 -33.11 1.17 -4.52
N PRO A 58 -31.90 1.71 -4.71
CA PRO A 58 -31.21 2.52 -3.68
C PRO A 58 -31.91 3.84 -3.34
N LEU A 59 -32.88 4.25 -4.16
CA LEU A 59 -33.62 5.51 -4.01
C LEU A 59 -35.09 5.27 -3.65
N GLN A 60 -35.48 4.02 -3.38
CA GLN A 60 -36.83 3.73 -2.90
C GLN A 60 -37.06 4.52 -1.60
N SER A 61 -38.16 5.27 -1.56
CA SER A 61 -38.57 5.93 -0.32
C SER A 61 -38.87 4.85 0.72
N VAL A 62 -38.26 4.97 1.88
CA VAL A 62 -38.69 4.24 3.08
C VAL A 62 -40.04 4.79 3.54
N ALA A 63 -40.93 3.93 4.03
CA ALA A 63 -42.23 4.34 4.55
C ALA A 63 -42.05 5.19 5.82
N GLU A 64 -42.98 6.10 6.11
CA GLU A 64 -42.93 6.96 7.31
C GLU A 64 -42.82 6.12 8.61
N ASP A 65 -43.54 4.99 8.66
CA ASP A 65 -43.54 4.07 9.80
C ASP A 65 -42.21 3.30 10.00
N GLU A 66 -41.32 3.29 9.01
CA GLU A 66 -39.99 2.66 9.11
C GLU A 66 -38.92 3.60 9.70
N TRP A 67 -39.25 4.89 9.86
CA TRP A 67 -38.36 5.87 10.51
C TRP A 67 -38.47 5.85 12.04
N GLU A 68 -39.49 5.21 12.61
CA GLU A 68 -39.65 5.16 14.05
C GLU A 68 -38.65 4.17 14.68
N ALA A 69 -37.73 4.71 15.49
CA ALA A 69 -36.90 3.87 16.34
C ALA A 69 -37.80 3.19 17.40
N PRO A 70 -37.61 1.89 17.67
CA PRO A 70 -38.39 1.20 18.70
C PRO A 70 -38.15 1.88 20.05
N ARG A 71 -39.25 2.27 20.70
CA ARG A 71 -39.24 2.83 22.06
C ARG A 71 -38.92 1.79 23.12
#